data_AF-A0A3B8PGW0-F1
#
_entry.id   AF-A0A3B8PGW0-F1
#
_cell.length_a   1.000
_cell.length_b   1.000
_cell.length_c   1.000
_cell.angle_alpha   90.00
_cell.angle_beta   90.00
_cell.angle_gamma   90.00
#
_symmetry.space_group_name_H-M   'P 1'
#
loop_
_entity.id
_entity.type
_entity.pdbx_description
1 polymer ?
#
loop_
_entity_poly.entity_id
_entity_poly.type
_entity_poly.pdbx_seq_one_letter_code
_entity_poly.pdbx_strand_id
1 'polypeptide(L)'
;MPVDGVTESDVTMASVSQVNGRTALVIQHNAFQHLAIYRQAKPRTKDDGRSPAAPRFERVGRAESPDAVLSLSDQAWPSLCDWENDGDQDLLVGGGYGWPQIVINSGTDARPRYENSRRILADGKPIRLLRNPLLGPPLNGHNMGYPYPVLVDWDGDGRRDLFCPNETNRIFWFPNIADRGTAPRFGPRRQVLCDGFPDSPELRMLSATRAASRQSNNGAYPYEPKRPFMWRTGAAVADFNGDNLLDFVTCEGSVLRAALFVQYRDNRGNLKLKRHSVVKLKDGRELTGQVAKRQATWSESFRPVDWNRDGLIDLVYSTGGSHHGTLDGGSMYLLENVGTRTAPLFGPPQTMKCYGRSIRITNHGPHPWIGDYNGDGLPDVIACVEWSVYPFYSHAALMMDKPPAIRLTAAVPVERDNR
;
A
#
# COMPACT_ATOMS: atom_id res chain seq x y z
N MET A 1 -16.54 25.96 -21.37
CA MET A 1 -17.26 26.85 -20.43
C MET A 1 -16.28 27.88 -19.92
N PRO A 2 -16.58 29.18 -19.99
CA PRO A 2 -15.72 30.18 -19.38
C PRO A 2 -15.79 30.01 -17.86
N VAL A 3 -14.64 29.76 -17.25
CA VAL A 3 -14.46 29.63 -15.81
C VAL A 3 -13.50 30.72 -15.36
N ASP A 4 -13.87 31.44 -14.30
CA ASP A 4 -13.10 32.61 -13.86
C ASP A 4 -11.67 32.23 -13.46
N GLY A 5 -10.68 32.95 -14.00
CA GLY A 5 -9.28 32.84 -13.59
C GLY A 5 -8.48 31.67 -14.17
N VAL A 6 -8.98 31.00 -15.22
CA VAL A 6 -8.25 29.92 -15.93
C VAL A 6 -8.33 30.13 -17.44
N THR A 7 -7.16 30.13 -18.09
CA THR A 7 -7.04 30.16 -19.56
C THR A 7 -7.28 28.75 -20.11
N GLU A 8 -8.10 28.62 -21.15
CA GLU A 8 -8.43 27.32 -21.76
C GLU A 8 -7.18 26.54 -22.23
N SER A 9 -6.18 27.23 -22.78
CA SER A 9 -4.91 26.63 -23.20
C SER A 9 -4.12 26.01 -22.06
N ASP A 10 -4.37 26.43 -20.83
CA ASP A 10 -3.65 25.98 -19.65
C ASP A 10 -4.36 24.84 -18.94
N VAL A 11 -5.58 24.49 -19.38
CA VAL A 11 -6.38 23.39 -18.82
C VAL A 11 -5.79 22.06 -19.26
N THR A 12 -5.36 21.26 -18.28
CA THR A 12 -4.88 19.89 -18.53
C THR A 12 -5.97 18.86 -18.30
N MET A 13 -6.86 19.08 -17.31
CA MET A 13 -7.99 18.21 -17.02
C MET A 13 -9.19 19.00 -16.48
N ALA A 14 -10.40 18.50 -16.72
CA ALA A 14 -11.63 19.00 -16.11
C ALA A 14 -12.47 17.83 -15.61
N SER A 15 -13.08 17.97 -14.44
CA SER A 15 -14.00 16.98 -13.86
C SER A 15 -15.22 17.67 -13.27
N VAL A 16 -16.38 17.03 -13.36
CA VAL A 16 -17.64 17.49 -12.76
C VAL A 16 -18.14 16.43 -11.79
N SER A 17 -18.49 16.85 -10.58
CA SER A 17 -19.03 15.98 -9.53
C SER A 17 -20.25 16.61 -8.87
N GLN A 18 -21.11 15.77 -8.27
CA GLN A 18 -22.18 16.22 -7.38
C GLN A 18 -21.71 16.11 -5.93
N VAL A 19 -21.76 17.21 -5.18
CA VAL A 19 -21.37 17.27 -3.76
C VAL A 19 -22.53 17.85 -2.97
N ASN A 20 -23.13 17.06 -2.07
CA ASN A 20 -24.29 17.46 -1.25
C ASN A 20 -25.43 18.07 -2.09
N GLY A 21 -25.74 17.47 -3.24
CA GLY A 21 -26.79 17.92 -4.16
C GLY A 21 -26.45 19.18 -4.96
N ARG A 22 -25.16 19.58 -5.03
CA ARG A 22 -24.68 20.71 -5.84
C ARG A 22 -23.64 20.27 -6.85
N THR A 23 -23.72 20.83 -8.06
CA THR A 23 -22.71 20.62 -9.10
C THR A 23 -21.43 21.38 -8.76
N ALA A 24 -20.32 20.65 -8.64
CA ALA A 24 -18.97 21.17 -8.54
C ALA A 24 -18.20 20.87 -9.83
N LEU A 25 -17.34 21.78 -10.24
CA LEU A 25 -16.43 21.64 -11.36
C LEU A 25 -15.00 21.81 -10.83
N VAL A 26 -14.12 20.86 -11.13
CA VAL A 26 -12.70 20.90 -10.78
C VAL A 26 -11.89 21.00 -12.06
N ILE A 27 -11.01 22.00 -12.14
CA ILE A 27 -10.16 22.27 -13.30
C ILE A 27 -8.70 22.16 -12.89
N GLN A 28 -7.96 21.24 -13.51
CA GLN A 28 -6.50 21.21 -13.41
C GLN A 28 -5.91 22.12 -14.48
N HIS A 29 -5.04 23.05 -14.07
CA HIS A 29 -4.42 23.99 -14.99
C HIS A 29 -3.01 24.41 -14.56
N ASN A 30 -2.38 25.28 -15.37
CA ASN A 30 -1.03 25.81 -15.12
C ASN A 30 0.01 24.67 -15.02
N ALA A 31 0.14 23.88 -16.10
CA ALA A 31 1.06 22.74 -16.17
C ALA A 31 0.98 21.80 -14.96
N PHE A 32 -0.24 21.33 -14.64
CA PHE A 32 -0.55 20.41 -13.55
C PHE A 32 -0.33 20.96 -12.12
N GLN A 33 0.08 22.22 -11.95
CA GLN A 33 0.40 22.80 -10.64
C GLN A 33 -0.83 23.15 -9.81
N HIS A 34 -1.94 23.49 -10.46
CA HIS A 34 -3.12 24.02 -9.80
C HIS A 34 -4.35 23.16 -10.08
N LEU A 35 -5.15 22.94 -9.04
CA LEU A 35 -6.52 22.46 -9.14
C LEU A 35 -7.44 23.60 -8.68
N ALA A 36 -8.33 24.09 -9.53
CA ALA A 36 -9.29 25.12 -9.19
C ALA A 36 -10.68 24.50 -9.01
N ILE A 37 -11.35 24.83 -7.91
CA ILE A 37 -12.70 24.36 -7.61
C ILE A 37 -13.68 25.47 -7.95
N TYR A 38 -14.75 25.09 -8.64
CA TYR A 38 -15.88 25.93 -8.95
C TYR A 38 -17.16 25.27 -8.47
N ARG A 39 -18.13 26.10 -8.09
CA ARG A 39 -19.50 25.66 -7.81
C ARG A 39 -20.44 26.22 -8.85
N GLN A 40 -21.49 25.48 -9.17
CA GLN A 40 -22.54 26.00 -10.03
C GLN A 40 -23.22 27.18 -9.32
N ALA A 41 -23.07 28.35 -9.92
CA ALA A 41 -23.69 29.57 -9.45
C ALA A 41 -25.20 29.52 -9.71
N LYS A 42 -25.97 30.21 -8.87
CA LYS A 42 -27.40 30.39 -9.12
C LYS A 42 -27.60 31.05 -10.49
N PRO A 43 -28.65 30.66 -11.23
CA PRO A 43 -29.09 31.43 -12.39
C PRO A 43 -29.26 32.89 -11.96
N ARG A 44 -28.70 33.84 -12.70
CA ARG A 44 -29.03 35.25 -12.46
C ARG A 44 -30.53 35.38 -12.72
N THR A 45 -31.31 35.73 -11.71
CA THR A 45 -32.74 36.00 -11.81
C THR A 45 -32.95 37.31 -12.55
N LYS A 46 -32.69 37.31 -13.85
CA LYS A 46 -33.19 38.25 -14.85
C LYS A 46 -33.05 37.54 -16.20
N ASP A 47 -33.93 36.58 -16.46
CA ASP A 47 -34.24 36.18 -17.83
C ASP A 47 -35.66 35.61 -17.89
N ASP A 48 -36.36 36.09 -18.90
CA ASP A 48 -37.78 36.03 -19.29
C ASP A 48 -38.39 34.63 -19.51
N GLY A 49 -37.85 33.58 -18.89
CA GLY A 49 -38.42 32.23 -18.91
C GLY A 49 -38.34 31.50 -20.25
N ARG A 50 -37.59 32.00 -21.25
CA ARG A 50 -37.57 31.44 -22.61
C ARG A 50 -36.31 30.66 -23.01
N SER A 51 -35.29 30.55 -22.17
CA SER A 51 -34.14 29.65 -22.42
C SER A 51 -33.50 29.17 -21.12
N PRO A 52 -33.01 27.91 -21.04
CA PRO A 52 -32.25 27.45 -19.89
C PRO A 52 -30.94 28.23 -19.82
N ALA A 53 -30.74 29.02 -18.77
CA ALA A 53 -29.54 29.82 -18.56
C ALA A 53 -28.29 28.91 -18.64
N ALA A 54 -27.29 29.31 -19.45
CA ALA A 54 -26.02 28.60 -19.55
C ALA A 54 -25.45 28.37 -18.13
N PRO A 55 -24.99 27.15 -17.78
CA PRO A 55 -24.52 26.89 -16.43
C PRO A 55 -23.30 27.78 -16.13
N ARG A 56 -23.43 28.61 -15.10
CA ARG A 56 -22.36 29.48 -14.63
C ARG A 56 -21.66 28.83 -13.46
N PHE A 57 -20.35 29.00 -13.43
CA PHE A 57 -19.48 28.47 -12.40
C PHE A 57 -18.71 29.62 -11.77
N GLU A 58 -18.78 29.74 -10.45
CA GLU A 58 -18.00 30.71 -9.71
C GLU A 58 -16.85 30.01 -9.01
N ARG A 59 -15.64 30.59 -9.09
CA ARG A 59 -14.46 30.02 -8.47
C ARG A 59 -14.63 30.04 -6.96
N VAL A 60 -14.64 28.86 -6.36
CA VAL A 60 -14.68 28.68 -4.90
C VAL A 60 -13.28 28.86 -4.33
N GLY A 61 -12.26 28.41 -5.05
CA GLY A 61 -10.87 28.53 -4.62
C GLY A 61 -9.94 27.62 -5.40
N ARG A 62 -8.73 27.46 -4.86
CA ARG A 62 -7.82 26.38 -5.26
C ARG A 62 -8.15 25.16 -4.39
N ALA A 63 -8.17 23.98 -4.99
CA ALA A 63 -8.13 22.73 -4.23
C ALA A 63 -6.73 22.65 -3.63
N GLU A 64 -6.67 22.84 -2.33
CA GLU A 64 -5.43 22.76 -1.56
C GLU A 64 -5.68 21.74 -0.46
N SER A 65 -4.65 20.98 -0.13
CA SER A 65 -4.70 20.18 1.10
C SER A 65 -4.83 21.16 2.27
N PRO A 66 -5.85 21.03 3.15
CA PRO A 66 -5.94 21.84 4.35
C PRO A 66 -4.78 21.54 5.32
N ASP A 67 -4.08 20.42 5.11
CA ASP A 67 -2.97 19.95 5.92
C ASP A 67 -1.67 19.84 5.08
N ALA A 68 -0.55 19.62 5.76
CA ALA A 68 0.78 19.62 5.17
C ALA A 68 0.95 18.63 4.00
N VAL A 69 1.91 18.91 3.11
CA VAL A 69 2.41 17.92 2.16
C VAL A 69 2.88 16.70 2.95
N LEU A 70 2.18 15.56 2.80
CA LEU A 70 2.56 14.31 3.45
C LEU A 70 3.86 13.78 2.83
N SER A 71 4.98 14.05 3.49
CA SER A 71 6.28 13.45 3.19
C SER A 71 6.59 12.41 4.25
N LEU A 72 6.41 11.14 3.90
CA LEU A 72 6.35 10.02 4.85
C LEU A 72 7.63 9.16 4.88
N SER A 73 8.79 9.79 4.60
CA SER A 73 10.14 9.18 4.47
C SER A 73 10.54 8.71 3.06
N ASP A 74 11.82 8.35 2.91
CA ASP A 74 12.37 7.69 1.72
C ASP A 74 11.71 6.33 1.51
N GLN A 75 11.21 6.06 0.30
CA GLN A 75 10.60 4.78 -0.06
C GLN A 75 9.54 4.34 0.97
N ALA A 76 8.72 5.30 1.39
CA ALA A 76 7.67 5.05 2.35
C ALA A 76 6.78 3.93 1.83
N TRP A 77 6.44 3.00 2.70
CA TRP A 77 5.46 1.99 2.40
C TRP A 77 4.44 1.98 3.51
N PRO A 78 3.32 2.64 3.29
CA PRO A 78 2.43 2.78 4.40
C PRO A 78 1.46 1.54 4.51
N SER A 79 0.40 1.53 5.32
CA SER A 79 -0.75 0.63 5.21
C SER A 79 -1.95 1.28 5.87
N LEU A 80 -3.17 0.89 5.50
CA LEU A 80 -4.35 1.29 6.27
C LEU A 80 -4.39 0.57 7.60
N CYS A 81 -4.84 1.29 8.62
CA CYS A 81 -5.28 0.72 9.87
C CYS A 81 -6.27 1.67 10.53
N ASP A 82 -7.20 1.13 11.30
CA ASP A 82 -7.92 1.91 12.32
C ASP A 82 -7.06 1.88 13.60
N TRP A 83 -6.23 2.89 13.85
CA TRP A 83 -5.24 2.86 14.93
C TRP A 83 -5.88 3.08 16.29
N GLU A 84 -6.82 4.01 16.40
CA GLU A 84 -7.51 4.37 17.65
C GLU A 84 -8.75 3.53 17.97
N ASN A 85 -9.22 2.70 17.03
CA ASN A 85 -10.52 2.01 17.09
C ASN A 85 -11.71 2.98 17.01
N ASP A 86 -11.59 4.08 16.26
CA ASP A 86 -12.70 5.02 16.04
C ASP A 86 -13.47 4.74 14.73
N GLY A 87 -13.01 3.74 13.98
CA GLY A 87 -13.65 3.23 12.78
C GLY A 87 -13.24 3.94 11.50
N ASP A 88 -12.34 4.93 11.57
CA ASP A 88 -11.77 5.55 10.38
C ASP A 88 -10.41 4.93 9.98
N GLN A 89 -9.92 5.29 8.79
CA GLN A 89 -8.69 4.74 8.23
C GLN A 89 -7.51 5.70 8.42
N ASP A 90 -6.63 5.37 9.35
CA ASP A 90 -5.30 5.95 9.55
C ASP A 90 -4.24 5.35 8.60
N LEU A 91 -3.04 5.93 8.62
CA LEU A 91 -1.91 5.44 7.83
C LEU A 91 -0.75 4.96 8.72
N LEU A 92 -0.51 3.66 8.72
CA LEU A 92 0.63 3.03 9.35
C LEU A 92 1.82 2.95 8.38
N VAL A 93 2.81 3.80 8.57
CA VAL A 93 3.89 4.08 7.61
C VAL A 93 5.20 3.38 7.91
N GLY A 94 5.72 2.57 7.00
CA GLY A 94 7.11 2.15 6.96
C GLY A 94 7.99 3.07 6.11
N GLY A 95 9.32 3.00 6.23
CA GLY A 95 10.23 3.81 5.40
C GLY A 95 11.72 3.42 5.47
N GLY A 96 12.50 3.91 4.51
CA GLY A 96 13.89 3.50 4.27
C GLY A 96 14.83 3.61 5.48
N TYR A 97 14.63 4.61 6.33
CA TYR A 97 15.48 4.86 7.50
C TYR A 97 15.08 4.10 8.78
N GLY A 98 14.14 3.15 8.66
CA GLY A 98 13.83 2.20 9.73
C GLY A 98 12.86 2.70 10.78
N TRP A 99 12.13 3.78 10.52
CA TRP A 99 11.14 4.34 11.43
C TRP A 99 9.73 3.94 10.99
N PRO A 100 9.06 3.00 11.69
CA PRO A 100 7.61 2.91 11.62
C PRO A 100 6.98 4.18 12.20
N GLN A 101 6.01 4.74 11.48
CA GLN A 101 5.30 5.95 11.83
C GLN A 101 3.80 5.73 11.72
N ILE A 102 3.02 6.54 12.41
CA ILE A 102 1.57 6.58 12.28
C ILE A 102 1.16 7.99 11.85
N VAL A 103 0.20 8.09 10.95
CA VAL A 103 -0.46 9.33 10.56
C VAL A 103 -1.94 9.17 10.87
N ILE A 104 -2.41 10.00 11.80
CA ILE A 104 -3.80 9.96 12.26
C ILE A 104 -4.71 10.64 11.23
N ASN A 105 -5.82 10.01 10.90
CA ASN A 105 -6.93 10.63 10.23
C ASN A 105 -7.78 11.36 11.29
N SER A 106 -7.66 12.68 11.35
CA SER A 106 -8.49 13.50 12.26
C SER A 106 -9.84 13.91 11.63
N GLY A 107 -10.20 13.25 10.53
CA GLY A 107 -11.34 13.58 9.68
C GLY A 107 -12.41 12.48 9.72
N THR A 108 -12.77 11.96 8.55
CA THR A 108 -13.59 10.75 8.39
C THR A 108 -13.09 9.97 7.17
N ASP A 109 -13.50 8.72 6.99
CA ASP A 109 -13.17 7.94 5.78
C ASP A 109 -13.59 8.64 4.47
N ALA A 110 -14.77 9.24 4.46
CA ALA A 110 -15.27 9.95 3.29
C ALA A 110 -14.56 11.29 3.04
N ARG A 111 -13.90 11.86 4.05
CA ARG A 111 -13.21 13.15 4.01
C ARG A 111 -11.98 13.11 4.93
N PRO A 112 -10.93 12.37 4.54
CA PRO A 112 -9.80 12.14 5.41
C PRO A 112 -9.03 13.45 5.66
N ARG A 113 -8.57 13.61 6.89
CA ARG A 113 -7.78 14.75 7.35
C ARG A 113 -6.53 14.25 8.07
N TYR A 114 -5.52 13.90 7.29
CA TYR A 114 -4.28 13.32 7.79
C TYR A 114 -3.41 14.35 8.52
N GLU A 115 -3.08 14.05 9.77
CA GLU A 115 -2.21 14.87 10.61
C GLU A 115 -0.71 14.72 10.25
N ASN A 116 0.17 15.33 11.05
CA ASN A 116 1.60 15.08 10.94
C ASN A 116 1.96 13.66 11.41
N SER A 117 2.88 13.00 10.69
CA SER A 117 3.39 11.69 11.07
C SER A 117 4.05 11.69 12.45
N ARG A 118 3.77 10.66 13.25
CA ARG A 118 4.32 10.46 14.59
C ARG A 118 5.15 9.18 14.61
N ARG A 119 6.24 9.15 15.38
CA ARG A 119 7.01 7.91 15.58
C ARG A 119 6.24 6.98 16.49
N ILE A 120 6.22 5.69 16.16
CA ILE A 120 5.60 4.68 17.01
C ILE A 120 6.57 4.32 18.14
N LEU A 121 6.03 4.16 19.35
CA LEU A 121 6.80 3.83 20.55
C LEU A 121 6.59 2.36 20.95
N ALA A 122 7.65 1.73 21.44
CA ALA A 122 7.61 0.48 22.18
C ALA A 122 8.38 0.66 23.49
N ASP A 123 7.81 0.25 24.62
CA ASP A 123 8.36 0.52 25.97
C ASP A 123 8.76 2.00 26.17
N GLY A 124 7.93 2.91 25.66
CA GLY A 124 8.14 4.36 25.74
C GLY A 124 9.27 4.91 24.84
N LYS A 125 9.88 4.08 23.98
CA LYS A 125 10.99 4.49 23.09
C LYS A 125 10.59 4.37 21.63
N PRO A 126 11.00 5.33 20.76
CA PRO A 126 10.76 5.23 19.33
C PRO A 126 11.32 3.94 18.73
N ILE A 127 10.50 3.21 17.99
CA ILE A 127 10.90 1.99 17.29
C ILE A 127 11.81 2.38 16.12
N ARG A 128 13.00 1.79 16.07
CA ARG A 128 13.87 1.85 14.89
C ARG A 128 14.42 0.48 14.53
N LEU A 129 14.17 0.04 13.30
CA LEU A 129 14.70 -1.21 12.75
C LEU A 129 15.72 -0.87 11.67
N LEU A 130 17.01 -1.07 11.97
CA LEU A 130 18.11 -0.85 11.03
C LEU A 130 19.00 -2.08 10.98
N ARG A 131 19.52 -2.40 9.80
CA ARG A 131 20.40 -3.54 9.56
C ARG A 131 21.55 -3.65 10.55
N ASN A 132 22.38 -2.61 10.68
CA ASN A 132 23.59 -2.69 11.50
C ASN A 132 23.28 -2.94 12.99
N PRO A 133 22.35 -2.20 13.64
CA PRO A 133 21.91 -2.53 15.00
C PRO A 133 21.28 -3.91 15.16
N LEU A 134 20.62 -4.44 14.12
CA LEU A 134 19.96 -5.74 14.17
C LEU A 134 20.92 -6.92 13.98
N LEU A 135 21.91 -6.77 13.10
CA LEU A 135 22.82 -7.85 12.71
C LEU A 135 24.18 -7.81 13.40
N GLY A 136 24.61 -6.63 13.86
CA GLY A 136 25.95 -6.43 14.41
C GLY A 136 27.04 -6.33 13.33
N PRO A 137 28.32 -6.47 13.70
CA PRO A 137 29.45 -6.38 12.77
C PRO A 137 29.50 -7.59 11.79
N PRO A 138 30.17 -7.46 10.64
CA PRO A 138 30.75 -6.22 10.10
C PRO A 138 29.65 -5.24 9.68
N LEU A 139 29.89 -3.95 9.92
CA LEU A 139 28.93 -2.91 9.55
C LEU A 139 28.85 -2.78 8.03
N ASN A 140 27.64 -2.56 7.52
CA ASN A 140 27.38 -2.32 6.11
C ASN A 140 27.11 -0.83 5.86
N GLY A 141 27.60 -0.28 4.74
CA GLY A 141 27.27 1.08 4.32
C GLY A 141 25.80 1.24 3.91
N HIS A 142 25.20 0.17 3.40
CA HIS A 142 23.76 0.05 3.18
C HIS A 142 23.04 -0.29 4.49
N ASN A 143 22.93 0.69 5.39
CA ASN A 143 22.29 0.55 6.69
C ASN A 143 20.88 1.13 6.67
N MET A 144 19.95 0.42 6.04
CA MET A 144 18.56 0.81 5.91
C MET A 144 17.67 0.00 6.86
N GLY A 145 16.38 0.28 6.83
CA GLY A 145 15.38 -0.41 7.64
C GLY A 145 14.25 -1.04 6.85
N TYR A 146 13.68 -0.30 5.89
CA TYR A 146 12.50 -0.69 5.09
C TYR A 146 11.47 -1.54 5.88
N PRO A 147 11.00 -1.09 7.06
CA PRO A 147 9.96 -1.80 7.78
C PRO A 147 8.67 -1.75 6.96
N TYR A 148 7.88 -2.82 7.05
CA TYR A 148 6.60 -2.99 6.37
C TYR A 148 5.51 -3.20 7.43
N PRO A 149 5.26 -2.19 8.28
CA PRO A 149 4.41 -2.36 9.45
C PRO A 149 2.98 -2.73 9.05
N VAL A 150 2.36 -3.61 9.84
CA VAL A 150 0.95 -3.98 9.75
C VAL A 150 0.41 -4.14 11.17
N LEU A 151 -0.82 -3.67 11.41
CA LEU A 151 -1.50 -3.80 12.70
C LEU A 151 -2.39 -5.05 12.67
N VAL A 152 -2.05 -6.09 13.44
CA VAL A 152 -2.69 -7.42 13.37
C VAL A 152 -2.67 -8.12 14.73
N ASP A 153 -3.67 -8.93 15.07
CA ASP A 153 -3.67 -9.74 16.30
C ASP A 153 -2.74 -10.95 16.17
N TRP A 154 -1.43 -10.72 16.28
CA TRP A 154 -0.41 -11.70 15.94
C TRP A 154 -0.35 -12.85 16.95
N ASP A 155 -0.59 -12.60 18.24
CA ASP A 155 -0.59 -13.64 19.26
C ASP A 155 -1.97 -14.24 19.60
N GLY A 156 -3.02 -13.73 18.96
CA GLY A 156 -4.39 -14.21 19.08
C GLY A 156 -5.04 -13.84 20.41
N ASP A 157 -4.56 -12.76 21.04
CA ASP A 157 -5.07 -12.27 22.33
C ASP A 157 -6.19 -11.24 22.18
N GLY A 158 -6.66 -10.98 20.96
CA GLY A 158 -7.71 -10.02 20.63
C GLY A 158 -7.25 -8.57 20.60
N ARG A 159 -5.95 -8.29 20.71
CA ARG A 159 -5.37 -6.96 20.56
C ARG A 159 -4.48 -6.94 19.33
N ARG A 160 -4.62 -5.90 18.52
CA ARG A 160 -3.81 -5.79 17.31
C ARG A 160 -2.40 -5.32 17.69
N ASP A 161 -1.43 -6.19 17.48
CA ASP A 161 0.01 -6.02 17.61
C ASP A 161 0.60 -5.28 16.40
N LEU A 162 1.79 -4.70 16.58
CA LEU A 162 2.56 -4.19 15.46
C LEU A 162 3.45 -5.29 14.89
N PHE A 163 3.13 -5.79 13.70
CA PHE A 163 3.93 -6.76 12.95
C PHE A 163 4.80 -6.04 11.92
N CYS A 164 6.12 -6.22 11.98
CA CYS A 164 7.11 -5.45 11.22
C CYS A 164 8.12 -6.36 10.50
N PRO A 165 7.76 -6.91 9.32
CA PRO A 165 8.75 -7.29 8.32
C PRO A 165 9.64 -6.09 8.01
N ASN A 166 10.88 -6.33 7.62
CA ASN A 166 11.85 -5.27 7.43
C ASN A 166 12.93 -5.71 6.43
N GLU A 167 13.96 -4.90 6.27
CA GLU A 167 15.00 -5.21 5.30
C GLU A 167 15.92 -6.37 5.71
N THR A 168 15.82 -6.89 6.93
CA THR A 168 16.56 -8.08 7.34
C THR A 168 15.74 -9.35 7.07
N ASN A 169 16.40 -10.49 6.94
CA ASN A 169 15.79 -11.83 6.88
C ASN A 169 15.11 -12.28 8.21
N ARG A 170 14.71 -11.32 9.06
CA ARG A 170 14.07 -11.49 10.35
C ARG A 170 12.86 -10.58 10.39
N ILE A 171 11.78 -11.07 10.99
CA ILE A 171 10.56 -10.29 11.21
C ILE A 171 10.45 -10.03 12.72
N PHE A 172 10.11 -8.80 13.09
CA PHE A 172 9.86 -8.43 14.47
C PHE A 172 8.41 -8.06 14.67
N TRP A 173 7.90 -8.26 15.87
CA TRP A 173 6.59 -7.79 16.27
C TRP A 173 6.64 -7.20 17.67
N PHE A 174 5.65 -6.39 18.02
CA PHE A 174 5.57 -5.70 19.29
C PHE A 174 4.18 -5.92 19.87
N PRO A 175 4.06 -6.64 21.00
CA PRO A 175 2.77 -6.95 21.60
C PRO A 175 2.02 -5.68 21.99
N ASN A 176 0.74 -5.59 21.67
CA ASN A 176 -0.11 -4.53 22.17
C ASN A 176 -0.53 -4.84 23.61
N ILE A 177 -0.10 -3.99 24.52
CA ILE A 177 -0.35 -4.11 25.96
C ILE A 177 -1.33 -3.05 26.47
N ALA A 178 -2.01 -2.33 25.56
CA ALA A 178 -3.14 -1.48 25.89
C ALA A 178 -4.41 -2.30 26.18
N ASP A 179 -5.43 -1.61 26.70
CA ASP A 179 -6.76 -2.19 26.85
C ASP A 179 -7.40 -2.37 25.46
N ARG A 180 -8.23 -3.41 25.32
CA ARG A 180 -8.93 -3.69 24.05
C ARG A 180 -9.79 -2.50 23.63
N GLY A 181 -9.80 -2.20 22.34
CA GLY A 181 -10.59 -1.08 21.79
C GLY A 181 -10.00 0.30 22.07
N THR A 182 -8.75 0.39 22.54
CA THR A 182 -8.03 1.66 22.67
C THR A 182 -6.83 1.71 21.73
N ALA A 183 -6.33 2.92 21.45
CA ALA A 183 -5.11 3.11 20.67
C ALA A 183 -3.96 2.26 21.25
N PRO A 184 -3.19 1.55 20.39
CA PRO A 184 -2.23 0.57 20.84
C PRO A 184 -1.09 1.19 21.63
N ARG A 185 -0.66 0.46 22.67
CA ARG A 185 0.56 0.75 23.41
C ARG A 185 1.44 -0.47 23.33
N PHE A 186 2.56 -0.39 22.62
CA PHE A 186 3.38 -1.56 22.37
C PHE A 186 4.40 -1.83 23.48
N GLY A 187 4.49 -3.10 23.85
CA GLY A 187 5.49 -3.63 24.76
C GLY A 187 6.81 -3.98 24.04
N PRO A 188 7.65 -4.84 24.66
CA PRO A 188 8.99 -5.11 24.17
C PRO A 188 8.98 -5.81 22.81
N ARG A 189 9.96 -5.45 21.98
CA ARG A 189 10.22 -6.09 20.69
C ARG A 189 10.41 -7.61 20.85
N ARG A 190 9.65 -8.38 20.08
CA ARG A 190 9.79 -9.82 19.91
C ARG A 190 10.17 -10.16 18.47
N GLN A 191 10.80 -11.32 18.27
CA GLN A 191 11.13 -11.85 16.95
C GLN A 191 10.13 -12.94 16.58
N VAL A 192 9.73 -12.98 15.31
CA VAL A 192 9.02 -14.12 14.74
C VAL A 192 10.03 -15.24 14.51
N LEU A 193 9.90 -16.33 15.27
CA LEU A 193 10.75 -17.51 15.16
C LEU A 193 10.02 -18.60 14.37
N CYS A 194 10.72 -19.18 13.40
CA CYS A 194 10.19 -20.24 12.54
C CYS A 194 10.92 -21.56 12.84
N ASP A 195 10.16 -22.64 13.01
CA ASP A 195 10.68 -23.97 13.28
C ASP A 195 11.68 -24.42 12.22
N GLY A 196 12.81 -24.98 12.66
CA GLY A 196 13.94 -25.35 11.80
C GLY A 196 14.88 -24.19 11.42
N PHE A 197 14.56 -22.95 11.81
CA PHE A 197 15.34 -21.75 11.49
C PHE A 197 15.71 -20.96 12.75
N PRO A 198 16.61 -21.48 13.61
CA PRO A 198 16.98 -20.81 14.86
C PRO A 198 17.68 -19.47 14.60
N ASP A 199 17.68 -18.55 15.55
CA ASP A 199 18.46 -17.31 15.45
C ASP A 199 19.46 -17.19 16.61
N SER A 200 20.61 -16.60 16.33
CA SER A 200 21.68 -16.39 17.31
C SER A 200 22.56 -15.20 16.91
N PRO A 201 23.36 -14.65 17.84
CA PRO A 201 24.35 -13.62 17.50
C PRO A 201 25.31 -14.04 16.36
N GLU A 202 25.74 -15.29 16.32
CA GLU A 202 26.65 -15.82 15.29
C GLU A 202 25.96 -15.86 13.92
N LEU A 203 24.67 -16.25 13.88
CA LEU A 203 23.89 -16.27 12.65
C LEU A 203 23.55 -14.85 12.16
N ARG A 204 23.44 -13.88 13.06
CA ARG A 204 23.31 -12.45 12.73
C ARG A 204 24.60 -11.91 12.11
N MET A 205 25.74 -12.18 12.73
CA MET A 205 27.06 -11.83 12.19
C MET A 205 27.34 -12.51 10.84
N LEU A 206 26.87 -13.74 10.64
CA LEU A 206 26.99 -14.43 9.35
C LEU A 206 26.15 -13.73 8.26
N SER A 207 24.91 -13.37 8.57
CA SER A 207 24.07 -12.55 7.67
C SER A 207 24.72 -11.19 7.36
N ALA A 208 25.29 -10.51 8.36
CA ALA A 208 26.02 -9.24 8.17
C ALA A 208 27.22 -9.42 7.24
N THR A 209 28.05 -10.44 7.50
CA THR A 209 29.22 -10.79 6.70
C THR A 209 28.85 -11.05 5.24
N ARG A 210 27.79 -11.83 5.00
CA ARG A 210 27.29 -12.10 3.64
C ARG A 210 26.82 -10.83 2.95
N ALA A 211 26.00 -10.02 3.61
CA ALA A 211 25.46 -8.79 3.04
C ALA A 211 26.53 -7.73 2.77
N ALA A 212 27.64 -7.73 3.52
CA ALA A 212 28.77 -6.83 3.31
C ALA A 212 29.79 -7.33 2.27
N SER A 213 29.70 -8.60 1.87
CA SER A 213 30.64 -9.20 0.92
C SER A 213 30.39 -8.70 -0.50
N ARG A 214 31.46 -8.28 -1.18
CA ARG A 214 31.43 -8.01 -2.63
C ARG A 214 31.15 -9.27 -3.46
N GLN A 215 31.30 -10.45 -2.88
CA GLN A 215 30.98 -11.75 -3.49
C GLN A 215 29.62 -12.30 -3.02
N SER A 216 28.77 -11.46 -2.43
CA SER A 216 27.42 -11.87 -2.06
C SER A 216 26.66 -12.41 -3.27
N ASN A 217 25.93 -13.51 -3.07
CA ASN A 217 25.16 -14.18 -4.13
C ASN A 217 23.96 -13.37 -4.64
N ASN A 218 23.60 -12.28 -3.95
CA ASN A 218 22.51 -11.39 -4.33
C ASN A 218 22.73 -9.97 -3.77
N GLY A 219 23.95 -9.46 -3.92
CA GLY A 219 24.31 -8.10 -3.49
C GLY A 219 24.05 -7.85 -2.00
N ALA A 220 23.43 -6.71 -1.67
CA ALA A 220 23.18 -6.32 -0.28
C ALA A 220 22.11 -7.18 0.44
N TYR A 221 21.45 -8.11 -0.27
CA TYR A 221 20.31 -8.90 0.18
C TYR A 221 20.53 -10.40 -0.12
N PRO A 222 21.50 -11.05 0.54
CA PRO A 222 21.93 -12.40 0.20
C PRO A 222 20.82 -13.44 0.34
N TYR A 223 20.84 -14.43 -0.55
CA TYR A 223 20.08 -15.67 -0.37
C TYR A 223 20.73 -16.53 0.71
N GLU A 224 19.93 -16.94 1.69
CA GLU A 224 20.37 -17.67 2.87
C GLU A 224 19.44 -18.85 3.17
N PRO A 225 19.74 -20.06 2.67
CA PRO A 225 18.88 -21.25 2.85
C PRO A 225 18.63 -21.65 4.30
N LYS A 226 19.49 -21.20 5.23
CA LYS A 226 19.32 -21.43 6.67
C LYS A 226 18.49 -20.35 7.35
N ARG A 227 17.92 -19.38 6.63
CA ARG A 227 17.04 -18.31 7.15
C ARG A 227 15.64 -18.49 6.56
N PRO A 228 14.58 -18.25 7.34
CA PRO A 228 13.23 -18.58 6.90
C PRO A 228 12.71 -17.56 5.89
N PHE A 229 13.03 -16.29 6.08
CA PHE A 229 12.46 -15.17 5.32
C PHE A 229 13.52 -14.52 4.43
N MET A 230 13.10 -14.03 3.27
CA MET A 230 13.94 -13.20 2.42
C MET A 230 14.14 -11.82 3.02
N TRP A 231 15.23 -11.16 2.63
CA TRP A 231 15.48 -9.77 2.98
C TRP A 231 14.55 -8.84 2.21
N ARG A 232 14.09 -7.76 2.86
CA ARG A 232 13.33 -6.67 2.21
C ARG A 232 12.11 -7.20 1.44
N THR A 233 11.34 -8.06 2.10
CA THR A 233 10.05 -8.50 1.58
C THR A 233 8.90 -8.17 2.49
N GLY A 234 7.80 -7.76 1.86
CA GLY A 234 6.49 -7.65 2.49
C GLY A 234 5.93 -8.99 2.93
N ALA A 235 5.05 -8.98 3.92
CA ALA A 235 4.27 -10.14 4.30
C ALA A 235 2.78 -9.84 4.17
N ALA A 236 2.04 -10.72 3.49
CA ALA A 236 0.58 -10.73 3.57
C ALA A 236 0.18 -11.55 4.79
N VAL A 237 -0.35 -10.91 5.82
CA VAL A 237 -0.72 -11.54 7.10
C VAL A 237 -2.23 -11.73 7.15
N ALA A 238 -2.69 -12.98 7.24
CA ALA A 238 -4.11 -13.32 7.33
C ALA A 238 -4.25 -14.79 7.78
N ASP A 239 -5.46 -15.21 8.16
CA ASP A 239 -5.75 -16.64 8.38
C ASP A 239 -5.94 -17.35 7.04
N PHE A 240 -4.89 -18.01 6.55
CA PHE A 240 -4.89 -18.67 5.24
C PHE A 240 -5.40 -20.12 5.30
N ASN A 241 -5.66 -20.66 6.49
CA ASN A 241 -5.99 -22.07 6.66
C ASN A 241 -7.31 -22.30 7.44
N GLY A 242 -7.91 -21.25 7.98
CA GLY A 242 -9.18 -21.24 8.71
C GLY A 242 -9.08 -21.72 10.16
N ASP A 243 -7.89 -21.76 10.76
CA ASP A 243 -7.70 -22.19 12.15
C ASP A 243 -7.83 -21.06 13.18
N ASN A 244 -8.15 -19.83 12.72
CA ASN A 244 -8.23 -18.60 13.51
C ASN A 244 -6.90 -18.16 14.13
N LEU A 245 -5.76 -18.67 13.63
CA LEU A 245 -4.45 -18.09 13.88
C LEU A 245 -4.00 -17.32 12.64
N LEU A 246 -3.21 -16.27 12.85
CA LEU A 246 -2.70 -15.49 11.73
C LEU A 246 -1.48 -16.18 11.12
N ASP A 247 -1.62 -16.53 9.84
CA ASP A 247 -0.55 -17.01 8.99
C ASP A 247 0.06 -15.85 8.20
N PHE A 248 1.09 -16.11 7.39
CA PHE A 248 1.50 -15.14 6.38
C PHE A 248 2.17 -15.74 5.15
N VAL A 249 2.04 -15.01 4.05
CA VAL A 249 2.78 -15.24 2.79
C VAL A 249 3.89 -14.19 2.67
N THR A 250 5.13 -14.66 2.49
CA THR A 250 6.30 -13.84 2.12
C THR A 250 7.31 -14.70 1.35
N CYS A 251 8.42 -14.12 0.89
CA CYS A 251 9.46 -14.91 0.22
C CYS A 251 10.32 -15.70 1.21
N GLU A 252 10.72 -16.91 0.83
CA GLU A 252 11.65 -17.73 1.60
C GLU A 252 13.09 -17.19 1.56
N GLY A 253 13.88 -17.41 2.60
CA GLY A 253 15.24 -16.88 2.67
C GLY A 253 16.20 -17.46 1.62
N SER A 254 15.88 -18.63 1.06
CA SER A 254 16.76 -19.36 0.14
C SER A 254 16.73 -18.84 -1.30
N VAL A 255 15.63 -18.21 -1.71
CA VAL A 255 15.35 -17.74 -3.07
C VAL A 255 14.12 -16.82 -3.05
N LEU A 256 13.99 -15.90 -4.01
CA LEU A 256 12.78 -15.09 -4.20
C LEU A 256 11.59 -15.93 -4.71
N ARG A 257 11.02 -16.72 -3.79
CA ARG A 257 9.85 -17.57 -3.98
C ARG A 257 8.91 -17.40 -2.81
N ALA A 258 7.65 -17.10 -3.09
CA ALA A 258 6.62 -16.95 -2.08
C ALA A 258 6.33 -18.31 -1.42
N ALA A 259 6.26 -18.30 -0.09
CA ALA A 259 5.91 -19.44 0.73
C ALA A 259 4.87 -19.03 1.78
N LEU A 260 4.00 -19.97 2.12
CA LEU A 260 3.06 -19.86 3.23
C LEU A 260 3.76 -20.33 4.52
N PHE A 261 3.71 -19.48 5.54
CA PHE A 261 4.15 -19.78 6.90
C PHE A 261 2.92 -19.78 7.78
N VAL A 262 2.70 -20.89 8.50
CA VAL A 262 1.49 -21.07 9.30
C VAL A 262 1.81 -21.04 10.78
N GLN A 263 0.97 -20.33 11.54
CA GLN A 263 1.00 -20.43 12.98
C GLN A 263 0.38 -21.75 13.44
N TYR A 264 0.76 -22.17 14.64
CA TYR A 264 0.10 -23.27 15.35
C TYR A 264 0.44 -23.18 16.82
N ARG A 265 -0.31 -23.91 17.67
CA ARG A 265 0.04 -24.08 19.07
C ARG A 265 0.70 -25.44 19.28
N ASP A 266 1.85 -25.45 19.95
CA ASP A 266 2.51 -26.71 20.33
C ASP A 266 1.74 -27.46 21.44
N ASN A 267 2.20 -28.65 21.82
CA ASN A 267 1.55 -29.47 22.85
C ASN A 267 1.51 -28.81 24.25
N ARG A 268 2.21 -27.69 24.45
CA ARG A 268 2.21 -26.88 25.68
C ARG A 268 1.38 -25.59 25.53
N GLY A 269 0.72 -25.40 24.40
CA GLY A 269 -0.08 -24.22 24.08
C GLY A 269 0.72 -23.02 23.61
N ASN A 270 2.05 -23.13 23.45
CA ASN A 270 2.85 -22.01 22.97
C ASN A 270 2.58 -21.77 21.51
N LEU A 271 2.44 -20.50 21.12
CA LEU A 271 2.35 -20.11 19.73
C LEU A 271 3.70 -20.32 19.03
N LYS A 272 3.67 -20.99 17.88
CA LYS A 272 4.80 -21.35 17.04
C LYS A 272 4.48 -21.02 15.60
N LEU A 273 5.52 -21.01 14.76
CA LEU A 273 5.40 -20.81 13.32
C LEU A 273 6.23 -21.86 12.60
N LYS A 274 5.70 -22.41 11.52
CA LYS A 274 6.44 -23.30 10.61
C LYS A 274 6.26 -22.88 9.17
N ARG A 275 7.26 -23.16 8.34
CA ARG A 275 7.10 -23.11 6.88
C ARG A 275 6.15 -24.22 6.47
N HIS A 276 5.03 -23.88 5.84
CA HIS A 276 4.04 -24.84 5.36
C HIS A 276 4.32 -25.28 3.93
N SER A 277 4.14 -24.39 2.95
CA SER A 277 4.17 -24.73 1.52
C SER A 277 4.79 -23.62 0.67
N VAL A 278 5.21 -23.96 -0.56
CA VAL A 278 5.40 -22.95 -1.61
C VAL A 278 4.00 -22.46 -2.03
N VAL A 279 3.86 -21.16 -2.30
CA VAL A 279 2.66 -20.63 -2.93
C VAL A 279 2.67 -21.01 -4.41
N LYS A 280 1.69 -21.80 -4.84
CA LYS A 280 1.53 -22.26 -6.22
C LYS A 280 0.31 -21.61 -6.87
N LEU A 281 0.43 -21.40 -8.18
CA LEU A 281 -0.68 -21.03 -9.03
C LEU A 281 -1.46 -22.27 -9.47
N LYS A 282 -2.71 -22.08 -9.89
CA LYS A 282 -3.60 -23.13 -10.42
C LYS A 282 -3.00 -23.87 -11.62
N ASP A 283 -2.14 -23.21 -12.38
CA ASP A 283 -1.41 -23.81 -13.51
C ASP A 283 -0.14 -24.60 -13.10
N GLY A 284 0.11 -24.73 -11.79
CA GLY A 284 1.21 -25.50 -11.21
C GLY A 284 2.51 -24.71 -11.05
N ARG A 285 2.62 -23.49 -11.58
CA ARG A 285 3.81 -22.64 -11.40
C ARG A 285 3.96 -22.22 -9.94
N GLU A 286 5.21 -22.08 -9.50
CA GLU A 286 5.53 -21.47 -8.21
C GLU A 286 5.50 -19.94 -8.35
N LEU A 287 4.96 -19.25 -7.33
CA LEU A 287 4.97 -17.80 -7.30
C LEU A 287 6.38 -17.30 -6.96
N THR A 288 7.08 -16.84 -7.99
CA THR A 288 8.46 -16.34 -7.95
C THR A 288 8.53 -15.04 -8.74
N GLY A 289 9.67 -14.33 -8.66
CA GLY A 289 9.92 -13.17 -9.53
C GLY A 289 9.80 -13.48 -11.05
N GLN A 290 9.89 -14.75 -11.46
CA GLN A 290 9.67 -15.18 -12.85
C GLN A 290 8.21 -15.09 -13.30
N VAL A 291 7.25 -14.99 -12.38
CA VAL A 291 5.83 -14.88 -12.73
C VAL A 291 5.54 -13.66 -13.60
N ALA A 292 6.43 -12.65 -13.55
CA ALA A 292 6.39 -11.45 -14.36
C ALA A 292 7.43 -11.41 -15.52
N LYS A 293 8.12 -12.53 -15.83
CA LYS A 293 9.20 -12.61 -16.85
C LYS A 293 10.33 -11.58 -16.66
N ARG A 294 10.85 -11.46 -15.44
CA ARG A 294 11.77 -10.39 -15.03
C ARG A 294 13.25 -10.69 -15.26
N GLN A 295 14.02 -9.64 -15.54
CA GLN A 295 15.48 -9.68 -15.62
C GLN A 295 16.18 -9.31 -14.29
N ALA A 296 15.58 -8.43 -13.46
CA ALA A 296 16.10 -8.07 -12.13
C ALA A 296 14.96 -7.60 -11.19
N THR A 297 15.13 -7.80 -9.88
CA THR A 297 14.26 -7.27 -8.83
C THR A 297 15.02 -7.15 -7.51
N TRP A 298 14.61 -6.24 -6.65
CA TRP A 298 15.21 -6.04 -5.32
C TRP A 298 14.19 -5.74 -4.21
N SER A 299 12.88 -5.82 -4.50
CA SER A 299 11.83 -5.81 -3.48
C SER A 299 10.60 -6.56 -3.98
N GLU A 300 10.00 -7.35 -3.10
CA GLU A 300 8.75 -8.06 -3.33
C GLU A 300 7.82 -7.87 -2.15
N SER A 301 6.54 -7.67 -2.40
CA SER A 301 5.54 -7.59 -1.35
C SER A 301 4.23 -8.23 -1.72
N PHE A 302 3.52 -8.64 -0.68
CA PHE A 302 2.23 -9.29 -0.76
C PHE A 302 1.27 -8.53 0.15
N ARG A 303 0.02 -8.35 -0.28
CA ARG A 303 -1.09 -7.87 0.55
C ARG A 303 -2.25 -8.86 0.43
N PRO A 304 -2.85 -9.30 1.55
CA PRO A 304 -4.08 -10.06 1.50
C PRO A 304 -5.24 -9.10 1.24
N VAL A 305 -6.21 -9.52 0.43
CA VAL A 305 -7.42 -8.74 0.16
C VAL A 305 -8.54 -9.70 -0.23
N ASP A 306 -9.78 -9.38 0.10
CA ASP A 306 -10.95 -9.96 -0.54
C ASP A 306 -11.34 -9.05 -1.72
N TRP A 307 -10.72 -9.24 -2.89
CA TRP A 307 -10.78 -8.28 -4.00
C TRP A 307 -12.16 -8.23 -4.64
N ASN A 308 -12.78 -9.39 -4.79
CA ASN A 308 -14.06 -9.60 -5.46
C ASN A 308 -15.24 -9.79 -4.47
N ARG A 309 -14.99 -9.73 -3.17
CA ARG A 309 -15.97 -9.88 -2.08
C ARG A 309 -16.62 -11.26 -2.01
N ASP A 310 -15.89 -12.31 -2.40
CA ASP A 310 -16.35 -13.69 -2.29
C ASP A 310 -16.02 -14.33 -0.92
N GLY A 311 -15.33 -13.59 -0.04
CA GLY A 311 -14.95 -14.04 1.29
C GLY A 311 -13.77 -15.01 1.30
N LEU A 312 -13.03 -15.12 0.19
CA LEU A 312 -11.73 -15.75 0.07
C LEU A 312 -10.62 -14.69 0.09
N ILE A 313 -9.44 -15.09 0.58
CA ILE A 313 -8.29 -14.19 0.66
C ILE A 313 -7.50 -14.31 -0.63
N ASP A 314 -7.59 -13.29 -1.48
CA ASP A 314 -6.74 -13.04 -2.63
C ASP A 314 -5.39 -12.46 -2.22
N LEU A 315 -4.46 -12.39 -3.17
CA LEU A 315 -3.17 -11.72 -2.99
C LEU A 315 -2.96 -10.62 -4.02
N VAL A 316 -2.60 -9.43 -3.55
CA VAL A 316 -1.92 -8.45 -4.40
C VAL A 316 -0.42 -8.64 -4.26
N TYR A 317 0.22 -9.03 -5.35
CA TYR A 317 1.65 -9.20 -5.47
C TYR A 317 2.29 -8.00 -6.16
N SER A 318 3.25 -7.37 -5.48
CA SER A 318 3.92 -6.16 -5.96
C SER A 318 5.42 -6.34 -6.00
N THR A 319 6.04 -5.73 -7.00
CA THR A 319 7.39 -6.10 -7.38
C THR A 319 8.19 -4.91 -7.89
N GLY A 320 9.25 -4.54 -7.18
CA GLY A 320 10.18 -3.47 -7.55
C GLY A 320 11.27 -3.92 -8.54
N GLY A 321 11.99 -2.97 -9.11
CA GLY A 321 13.25 -3.17 -9.83
C GLY A 321 13.16 -3.56 -11.30
N SER A 322 11.97 -3.46 -11.91
CA SER A 322 11.69 -4.05 -13.21
C SER A 322 11.87 -3.11 -14.40
N HIS A 323 13.09 -2.57 -14.56
CA HIS A 323 13.45 -1.91 -15.79
C HIS A 323 13.31 -2.86 -16.98
N HIS A 324 12.43 -2.51 -17.94
CA HIS A 324 12.27 -3.17 -19.25
C HIS A 324 11.88 -4.66 -19.23
N GLY A 325 11.30 -5.18 -18.13
CA GLY A 325 11.12 -6.64 -17.97
C GLY A 325 9.88 -7.10 -17.22
N THR A 326 8.69 -6.55 -17.48
CA THR A 326 7.45 -7.17 -17.00
C THR A 326 6.50 -7.55 -18.13
N LEU A 327 5.74 -8.64 -17.95
CA LEU A 327 4.80 -9.24 -18.93
C LEU A 327 4.08 -8.20 -19.81
N ASP A 328 3.41 -7.24 -19.18
CA ASP A 328 2.65 -6.16 -19.85
C ASP A 328 3.15 -4.76 -19.43
N GLY A 329 4.36 -4.65 -18.88
CA GLY A 329 4.92 -3.38 -18.38
C GLY A 329 4.47 -2.95 -16.98
N GLY A 330 3.60 -3.70 -16.30
CA GLY A 330 3.10 -3.37 -14.94
C GLY A 330 3.94 -3.87 -13.77
N SER A 331 3.73 -3.31 -12.57
CA SER A 331 4.48 -3.61 -11.33
C SER A 331 3.63 -4.25 -10.21
N MET A 332 2.32 -4.41 -10.43
CA MET A 332 1.36 -4.97 -9.47
C MET A 332 0.50 -6.03 -10.16
N TYR A 333 0.23 -7.12 -9.45
CA TYR A 333 -0.53 -8.26 -9.94
C TYR A 333 -1.57 -8.67 -8.91
N LEU A 334 -2.80 -8.88 -9.37
CA LEU A 334 -3.83 -9.57 -8.60
C LEU A 334 -3.72 -11.07 -8.82
N LEU A 335 -3.77 -11.83 -7.73
CA LEU A 335 -3.80 -13.27 -7.69
C LEU A 335 -5.07 -13.68 -6.95
N GLU A 336 -6.15 -13.89 -7.70
CA GLU A 336 -7.43 -14.32 -7.14
C GLU A 336 -7.32 -15.73 -6.54
N ASN A 337 -7.90 -15.94 -5.36
CA ASN A 337 -8.00 -17.23 -4.73
C ASN A 337 -9.14 -18.04 -5.37
N VAL A 338 -8.76 -19.02 -6.17
CA VAL A 338 -9.64 -19.95 -6.86
C VAL A 338 -9.71 -21.31 -6.15
N GLY A 339 -9.20 -21.38 -4.92
CA GLY A 339 -9.21 -22.55 -4.04
C GLY A 339 -10.37 -22.47 -3.04
N THR A 340 -10.06 -22.69 -1.77
CA THR A 340 -11.02 -22.58 -0.66
C THR A 340 -10.45 -21.71 0.46
N ARG A 341 -11.30 -21.37 1.45
CA ARG A 341 -10.89 -20.63 2.65
C ARG A 341 -9.79 -21.34 3.45
N THR A 342 -9.76 -22.67 3.45
CA THR A 342 -8.80 -23.46 4.25
C THR A 342 -7.65 -24.03 3.42
N ALA A 343 -7.71 -23.88 2.10
CA ALA A 343 -6.71 -24.36 1.15
C ALA A 343 -6.63 -23.38 -0.04
N PRO A 344 -5.99 -22.22 0.14
CA PRO A 344 -5.90 -21.21 -0.90
C PRO A 344 -5.11 -21.73 -2.09
N LEU A 345 -5.64 -21.47 -3.29
CA LEU A 345 -4.99 -21.76 -4.55
C LEU A 345 -5.17 -20.53 -5.44
N PHE A 346 -4.09 -19.98 -5.97
CA PHE A 346 -4.18 -18.71 -6.69
C PHE A 346 -4.29 -18.91 -8.21
N GLY A 347 -5.13 -18.11 -8.86
CA GLY A 347 -5.22 -18.04 -10.30
C GLY A 347 -3.94 -17.51 -10.95
N PRO A 348 -3.87 -17.48 -12.30
CA PRO A 348 -2.76 -16.84 -12.99
C PRO A 348 -2.67 -15.35 -12.59
N PRO A 349 -1.45 -14.76 -12.51
CA PRO A 349 -1.29 -13.36 -12.15
C PRO A 349 -1.97 -12.46 -13.19
N GLN A 350 -2.85 -11.58 -12.72
CA GLN A 350 -3.48 -10.56 -13.53
C GLN A 350 -2.74 -9.24 -13.31
N THR A 351 -2.11 -8.68 -14.34
CA THR A 351 -1.48 -7.35 -14.22
C THR A 351 -2.54 -6.30 -13.93
N MET A 352 -2.39 -5.57 -12.83
CA MET A 352 -3.28 -4.46 -12.50
C MET A 352 -3.13 -3.34 -13.53
N LYS A 353 -4.27 -2.84 -13.99
CA LYS A 353 -4.38 -1.81 -15.03
C LYS A 353 -5.17 -0.64 -14.49
N CYS A 354 -4.94 0.55 -15.03
CA CYS A 354 -5.80 1.71 -14.86
C CYS A 354 -6.32 2.07 -16.25
N TYR A 355 -7.62 2.00 -16.47
CA TYR A 355 -8.24 2.22 -17.78
C TYR A 355 -7.59 1.38 -18.89
N GLY A 356 -7.44 0.06 -18.63
CA GLY A 356 -6.85 -0.92 -19.54
C GLY A 356 -5.33 -0.81 -19.74
N ARG A 357 -4.66 0.19 -19.13
CA ARG A 357 -3.21 0.37 -19.22
C ARG A 357 -2.52 -0.14 -17.97
N SER A 358 -1.51 -0.99 -18.15
CA SER A 358 -0.74 -1.56 -17.03
C SER A 358 -0.15 -0.47 -16.13
N ILE A 359 -0.29 -0.64 -14.81
CA ILE A 359 0.24 0.31 -13.84
C ILE A 359 1.71 -0.02 -13.55
N ARG A 360 2.60 0.91 -13.89
CA ARG A 360 4.03 0.85 -13.57
C ARG A 360 4.42 1.99 -12.66
N ILE A 361 5.08 1.67 -11.55
CA ILE A 361 5.49 2.69 -10.58
C ILE A 361 6.91 2.43 -10.12
N THR A 362 7.80 3.34 -10.53
CA THR A 362 9.22 3.47 -10.13
C THR A 362 9.99 2.14 -10.08
N ASN A 363 11.19 2.15 -9.51
CA ASN A 363 11.99 0.93 -9.38
C ASN A 363 12.09 0.44 -7.93
N HIS A 364 11.81 1.28 -6.93
CA HIS A 364 11.86 0.86 -5.54
C HIS A 364 10.54 0.30 -5.02
N GLY A 365 9.61 0.01 -5.94
CA GLY A 365 8.34 -0.69 -5.71
C GLY A 365 7.13 0.22 -5.91
N PRO A 366 5.98 -0.30 -6.39
CA PRO A 366 4.69 0.35 -6.19
C PRO A 366 4.16 0.14 -4.77
N HIS A 367 4.63 -0.90 -4.05
CA HIS A 367 4.24 -1.26 -2.67
C HIS A 367 2.79 -0.85 -2.30
N PRO A 368 1.78 -1.46 -2.94
CA PRO A 368 0.43 -0.93 -2.89
C PRO A 368 -0.18 -1.05 -1.52
N TRP A 369 -1.12 -0.14 -1.32
CA TRP A 369 -2.13 -0.15 -0.31
C TRP A 369 -3.43 -0.53 -0.93
N ILE A 370 -4.10 -1.44 -0.26
CA ILE A 370 -5.38 -1.95 -0.71
C ILE A 370 -6.37 -1.65 0.40
N GLY A 371 -7.49 -1.06 0.02
CA GLY A 371 -8.57 -0.70 0.93
C GLY A 371 -9.61 0.16 0.24
N ASP A 372 -10.77 0.31 0.84
CA ASP A 372 -11.82 1.18 0.34
C ASP A 372 -11.52 2.62 0.77
N TYR A 373 -10.96 3.42 -0.16
CA TYR A 373 -10.54 4.79 0.10
C TYR A 373 -11.59 5.82 -0.31
N ASN A 374 -12.58 5.39 -1.09
CA ASN A 374 -13.61 6.27 -1.64
C ASN A 374 -15.00 6.03 -1.02
N GLY A 375 -15.16 4.97 -0.20
CA GLY A 375 -16.37 4.59 0.51
C GLY A 375 -17.39 3.83 -0.34
N ASP A 376 -17.01 3.25 -1.47
CA ASP A 376 -17.90 2.50 -2.38
C ASP A 376 -18.04 1.02 -2.00
N GLY A 377 -17.33 0.57 -0.97
CA GLY A 377 -17.33 -0.79 -0.48
C GLY A 377 -16.49 -1.76 -1.32
N LEU A 378 -15.65 -1.26 -2.24
CA LEU A 378 -14.74 -2.06 -3.05
C LEU A 378 -13.28 -1.67 -2.78
N PRO A 379 -12.31 -2.59 -2.93
CA PRO A 379 -10.91 -2.25 -2.70
C PRO A 379 -10.34 -1.34 -3.80
N ASP A 380 -9.90 -0.15 -3.42
CA ASP A 380 -9.08 0.74 -4.25
C ASP A 380 -7.58 0.48 -4.00
N VAL A 381 -6.73 1.15 -4.79
CA VAL A 381 -5.28 1.07 -4.67
C VAL A 381 -4.66 2.45 -4.48
N ILE A 382 -3.88 2.65 -3.43
CA ILE A 382 -2.87 3.71 -3.39
C ILE A 382 -1.51 3.05 -3.53
N ALA A 383 -0.68 3.54 -4.44
CA ALA A 383 0.65 3.02 -4.60
C ALA A 383 1.72 4.02 -4.17
N CYS A 384 2.89 3.50 -3.85
CA CYS A 384 4.06 4.21 -3.39
C CYS A 384 4.99 4.51 -4.56
N VAL A 385 5.62 5.68 -4.50
CA VAL A 385 6.75 6.04 -5.34
C VAL A 385 7.99 6.21 -4.48
N GLU A 386 9.15 6.24 -5.11
CA GLU A 386 10.43 6.48 -4.46
C GLU A 386 10.47 7.81 -3.68
N TRP A 387 9.80 8.85 -4.20
CA TRP A 387 9.79 10.21 -3.62
C TRP A 387 8.38 10.84 -3.63
N SER A 388 7.70 10.79 -2.48
CA SER A 388 6.58 11.64 -1.99
C SER A 388 5.34 11.94 -2.87
N VAL A 389 5.03 11.15 -3.90
CA VAL A 389 3.74 11.24 -4.64
C VAL A 389 3.03 9.88 -4.67
N TYR A 390 1.92 9.75 -3.96
CA TYR A 390 1.19 8.47 -3.87
C TYR A 390 0.03 8.45 -4.87
N PRO A 391 0.15 7.80 -6.04
CA PRO A 391 -0.95 7.68 -6.97
C PRO A 391 -2.09 6.85 -6.37
N PHE A 392 -3.29 7.41 -6.45
CA PHE A 392 -4.55 6.73 -6.12
C PHE A 392 -5.20 6.20 -7.40
N TYR A 393 -5.74 4.99 -7.31
CA TYR A 393 -6.52 4.31 -8.34
C TYR A 393 -7.77 3.75 -7.70
N SER A 394 -8.94 4.27 -8.09
CA SER A 394 -10.20 3.69 -7.61
C SER A 394 -10.45 2.32 -8.22
N HIS A 395 -11.19 1.47 -7.53
CA HIS A 395 -11.61 0.15 -7.99
C HIS A 395 -12.25 0.25 -9.38
N ALA A 396 -13.16 1.20 -9.58
CA ALA A 396 -13.78 1.46 -10.88
C ALA A 396 -12.74 1.72 -11.99
N ALA A 397 -11.74 2.57 -11.75
CA ALA A 397 -10.69 2.84 -12.73
C ALA A 397 -9.82 1.61 -13.02
N LEU A 398 -9.62 0.74 -12.01
CA LEU A 398 -8.86 -0.49 -12.11
C LEU A 398 -9.57 -1.56 -12.95
N MET A 399 -10.91 -1.58 -12.90
CA MET A 399 -11.74 -2.56 -13.59
C MET A 399 -12.19 -2.10 -14.99
N MET A 400 -11.95 -0.85 -15.39
CA MET A 400 -12.30 -0.33 -16.71
C MET A 400 -11.20 -0.58 -17.75
N ASP A 401 -11.58 -0.99 -18.97
CA ASP A 401 -10.65 -1.15 -20.10
C ASP A 401 -10.22 0.16 -20.76
N LYS A 402 -11.00 1.22 -20.57
CA LYS A 402 -10.76 2.55 -21.14
C LYS A 402 -11.41 3.60 -20.24
N PRO A 403 -10.91 4.85 -20.23
CA PRO A 403 -11.57 5.89 -19.46
C PRO A 403 -13.00 6.10 -19.96
N PRO A 404 -13.93 6.54 -19.09
CA PRO A 404 -15.27 6.87 -19.52
C PRO A 404 -15.21 7.94 -20.62
N ALA A 405 -15.93 7.73 -21.71
CA ALA A 405 -16.00 8.71 -22.80
C ALA A 405 -16.86 9.89 -22.38
N ILE A 406 -16.24 11.02 -22.08
CA ILE A 406 -16.94 12.26 -21.77
C ILE A 406 -17.22 12.98 -23.10
N ARG A 407 -18.50 13.10 -23.48
CA ARG A 407 -18.90 13.95 -24.60
C ARG A 407 -19.13 15.37 -24.09
N LEU A 408 -18.14 16.22 -24.30
CA LEU A 408 -18.34 17.66 -24.14
C LEU A 408 -19.24 18.14 -25.29
N THR A 409 -20.41 18.68 -24.97
CA THR A 409 -21.29 19.30 -25.97
C THR A 409 -20.72 20.66 -26.39
N ALA A 410 -20.99 21.08 -27.63
CA ALA A 410 -20.50 22.36 -28.15
C ALA A 410 -20.76 23.50 -27.17
N ALA A 411 -19.76 24.36 -26.99
CA ALA A 411 -19.92 25.58 -26.23
C ALA A 411 -21.00 26.42 -26.93
N VAL A 412 -22.08 26.72 -26.22
CA VAL A 412 -23.12 27.64 -26.71
C VAL A 412 -22.55 29.05 -26.59
N PRO A 413 -22.45 29.82 -27.69
CA PRO A 413 -22.02 31.21 -27.63
C PRO A 413 -22.96 31.99 -26.70
N VAL A 414 -22.39 32.68 -25.71
CA VAL A 414 -23.14 33.68 -24.95
C VAL A 414 -22.83 35.01 -25.62
N GLU A 415 -23.76 35.53 -26.43
CA GLU A 415 -23.65 36.91 -26.92
C GLU A 415 -23.58 37.84 -25.71
N ARG A 416 -22.43 38.49 -25.54
CA ARG A 416 -22.28 39.58 -24.57
C ARG A 416 -22.80 40.84 -25.25
N ASP A 417 -24.02 41.24 -24.90
CA ASP A 417 -24.51 42.55 -25.30
C ASP A 417 -23.68 43.60 -24.55
N ASN A 418 -22.97 44.45 -25.29
CA ASN A 418 -22.16 45.54 -24.74
C ASN A 418 -23.10 46.65 -24.24
N ARG A 419 -23.55 46.57 -22.98
CA ARG A 419 -24.20 47.70 -22.28
C ARG A 419 -23.80 47.77 -20.82
#